data_AF-A0A9P8QVR2-F1
#
_entry.id   AF-A0A9P8QVR2-F1
#
_cell.length_a   1.000
_cell.length_b   1.000
_cell.length_c   1.000
_cell.angle_alpha   90.00
_cell.angle_beta   90.00
_cell.angle_gamma   90.00
#
_symmetry.space_group_name_H-M   'P 1'
#
loop_
_entity.id
_entity.type
_entity.pdbx_description
1 polymer ?
#
loop_
_entity_poly.entity_id
_entity_poly.type
_entity_poly.pdbx_seq_one_letter_code
_entity_poly.pdbx_strand_id
1 'polypeptide(L)'
;MAKAEKAKRNNASNTPYEKPSGGSSKTNNVFKFNTNFGQHILKNPGVSDAIVEKAFLKPTDTVLEVGPGTGNLTVRILERAKKCICVELDPRMAAEVTKRVQGKPEQRKLEVLLGDVIKTELPAFDVCISNTPYQISSPLVFKLLSLPNPPRCSVLMFQREFALRLTARPGDALYCRLSVNAQFWAKITHIMKVGKNNFRPPPQVESSVVRIEPKMGKDRPNVSWDEWDGLLRVCFVRKNKTLRASWLGTKEVLAMVERNYRTWCAMNGVPIDESIVEGGGADDDGMDMDDGAEDAEDADMDVDELDQDTPSFFKDLKSAGANAPKTKSKRKKTKVAELVREKIRRVLEDVTELADKRAGKCDENDFLRLLFAFNEEGIHFS
;
A
#
# COMPACT_ATOMS: atom_id res chain seq x y z
N MET A 1 36.45 -48.25 -65.10
CA MET A 1 35.87 -47.01 -65.64
C MET A 1 34.36 -47.10 -65.60
N ALA A 2 33.73 -46.14 -64.92
CA ALA A 2 32.32 -45.71 -64.90
C ALA A 2 31.18 -46.75 -64.87
N LYS A 3 30.32 -46.65 -63.84
CA LYS A 3 28.88 -46.44 -64.06
C LYS A 3 28.18 -45.88 -62.81
N ALA A 4 27.45 -44.80 -63.06
CA ALA A 4 26.75 -43.93 -62.13
C ALA A 4 25.42 -44.52 -61.60
N GLU A 5 24.96 -43.93 -60.50
CA GLU A 5 23.75 -44.24 -59.75
C GLU A 5 22.45 -44.17 -60.58
N LYS A 6 21.54 -45.12 -60.31
CA LYS A 6 20.15 -45.09 -60.78
C LYS A 6 19.25 -44.51 -59.70
N ALA A 7 18.65 -43.35 -59.98
CA ALA A 7 17.56 -42.78 -59.20
C ALA A 7 16.31 -43.69 -59.26
N LYS A 8 15.79 -44.07 -58.09
CA LYS A 8 14.50 -44.78 -57.96
C LYS A 8 13.35 -43.77 -58.01
N ARG A 9 12.51 -43.92 -59.05
CA ARG A 9 11.10 -43.50 -59.05
C ARG A 9 10.39 -44.12 -57.86
N ASN A 10 9.54 -43.37 -57.17
CA ASN A 10 8.41 -43.94 -56.42
C ASN A 10 7.14 -43.14 -56.68
N ASN A 11 6.14 -43.89 -57.14
CA ASN A 11 4.79 -43.47 -57.49
C ASN A 11 4.05 -42.91 -56.27
N ALA A 12 3.29 -41.84 -56.52
CA ALA A 12 2.15 -41.46 -55.69
C ALA A 12 1.01 -42.48 -55.88
N SER A 13 0.49 -43.00 -54.76
CA SER A 13 -0.81 -43.68 -54.70
C SER A 13 -1.55 -43.19 -53.46
N ASN A 14 -2.32 -42.11 -53.60
CA ASN A 14 -3.27 -41.69 -52.59
C ASN A 14 -4.53 -42.55 -52.72
N THR A 15 -4.85 -43.32 -51.68
CA THR A 15 -6.15 -44.00 -51.56
C THR A 15 -7.06 -43.17 -50.65
N PRO A 16 -8.39 -43.13 -50.88
CA PRO A 16 -9.28 -42.13 -50.27
C PRO A 16 -9.76 -42.47 -48.84
N TYR A 17 -9.07 -43.35 -48.11
CA TYR A 17 -9.54 -43.86 -46.81
C TYR A 17 -8.48 -43.82 -45.68
N GLU A 18 -7.54 -42.88 -45.71
CA GLU A 18 -6.69 -42.61 -44.54
C GLU A 18 -7.36 -41.63 -43.56
N LYS A 19 -7.68 -42.10 -42.36
CA LYS A 19 -8.10 -41.25 -41.23
C LYS A 19 -6.93 -40.34 -40.84
N PRO A 20 -7.13 -39.03 -40.66
CA PRO A 20 -6.05 -38.17 -40.19
C PRO A 20 -5.70 -38.54 -38.75
N SER A 21 -4.46 -39.00 -38.57
CA SER A 21 -3.82 -39.17 -37.28
C SER A 21 -3.82 -37.85 -36.51
N GLY A 22 -4.07 -37.94 -35.21
CA GLY A 22 -4.36 -36.82 -34.32
C GLY A 22 -3.32 -35.70 -34.37
N GLY A 23 -3.64 -34.64 -35.10
CA GLY A 23 -3.02 -33.34 -34.94
C GLY A 23 -3.43 -32.80 -33.57
N SER A 24 -2.45 -32.67 -32.68
CA SER A 24 -2.63 -31.96 -31.41
C SER A 24 -3.27 -30.62 -31.68
N SER A 25 -4.44 -30.38 -31.07
CA SER A 25 -5.09 -29.08 -31.07
C SER A 25 -4.08 -28.09 -30.49
N LYS A 26 -3.45 -27.29 -31.36
CA LYS A 26 -2.72 -26.09 -30.95
C LYS A 26 -3.77 -25.20 -30.32
N THR A 27 -3.90 -25.28 -29.00
CA THR A 27 -4.66 -24.30 -28.23
C THR A 27 -4.05 -22.95 -28.53
N ASN A 28 -4.79 -22.15 -29.29
CA ASN A 28 -4.51 -20.76 -29.54
C ASN A 28 -4.37 -20.05 -28.17
N ASN A 29 -3.14 -19.94 -27.66
CA ASN A 29 -2.79 -19.12 -26.49
C ASN A 29 -2.88 -17.64 -26.89
N VAL A 30 -4.08 -17.18 -27.24
CA VAL A 30 -4.36 -15.81 -27.70
C VAL A 30 -4.26 -14.80 -26.54
N PHE A 31 -4.21 -15.27 -25.29
CA PHE A 31 -4.02 -14.45 -24.11
C PHE A 31 -2.79 -14.88 -23.30
N LYS A 32 -1.69 -14.14 -23.45
CA LYS A 32 -0.55 -14.20 -22.53
C LYS A 32 -0.82 -13.23 -21.38
N PHE A 33 -1.04 -13.77 -20.18
CA PHE A 33 -1.13 -12.96 -18.97
C PHE A 33 0.18 -12.23 -18.72
N ASN A 34 0.08 -10.95 -18.39
CA ASN A 34 1.22 -10.15 -18.03
C ASN A 34 1.43 -10.20 -16.51
N THR A 35 2.33 -11.09 -16.09
CA THR A 35 2.72 -11.23 -14.68
C THR A 35 3.38 -9.96 -14.12
N ASN A 36 3.96 -9.11 -14.97
CA ASN A 36 4.57 -7.85 -14.54
C ASN A 36 3.51 -6.83 -14.09
N PHE A 37 2.26 -6.97 -14.56
CA PHE A 37 1.11 -6.21 -14.06
C PHE A 37 0.38 -6.94 -12.93
N GLY A 38 0.97 -7.99 -12.35
CA GLY A 38 0.35 -8.77 -11.27
C GLY A 38 -0.86 -9.59 -11.70
N GLN A 39 -1.02 -9.92 -12.99
CA GLN A 39 -2.17 -10.67 -13.50
C GLN A 39 -2.13 -12.15 -13.09
N HIS A 40 -2.61 -12.43 -11.86
CA HIS A 40 -2.83 -13.78 -11.33
C HIS A 40 -4.32 -14.06 -11.24
N ILE A 41 -4.85 -14.85 -12.17
CA ILE A 41 -6.29 -15.12 -12.24
C ILE A 41 -6.69 -16.15 -11.20
N LEU A 42 -7.60 -15.79 -10.29
CA LEU A 42 -8.22 -16.71 -9.36
C LEU A 42 -9.08 -17.72 -10.13
N LYS A 43 -8.72 -19.01 -10.11
CA LYS A 43 -9.42 -20.08 -10.83
C LYS A 43 -10.34 -20.93 -9.97
N ASN A 44 -10.18 -20.90 -8.63
CA ASN A 44 -10.99 -21.72 -7.75
C ASN A 44 -12.38 -21.07 -7.52
N PRO A 45 -13.48 -21.70 -7.98
CA PRO A 45 -14.82 -21.14 -7.80
C PRO A 45 -15.22 -21.07 -6.32
N GLY A 46 -14.84 -22.05 -5.50
CA GLY A 46 -15.18 -22.07 -4.07
C GLY A 46 -14.54 -20.92 -3.29
N VAL A 47 -13.34 -20.48 -3.69
CA VAL A 47 -12.71 -19.26 -3.12
C VAL A 47 -13.50 -18.01 -3.52
N SER A 48 -13.95 -17.94 -4.77
CA SER A 48 -14.75 -16.80 -5.26
C SER A 48 -16.10 -16.73 -4.55
N ASP A 49 -16.76 -17.88 -4.34
CA ASP A 49 -18.01 -17.98 -3.58
C ASP A 49 -17.83 -17.53 -2.14
N ALA A 50 -16.77 -18.01 -1.47
CA ALA A 50 -16.46 -17.62 -0.11
C ALA A 50 -16.19 -16.12 0.03
N ILE A 51 -15.47 -15.51 -0.92
CA ILE A 51 -15.22 -14.05 -0.94
C ILE A 51 -16.54 -13.27 -1.00
N VAL A 52 -17.41 -13.62 -1.95
CA VAL A 52 -18.69 -12.94 -2.17
C VAL A 52 -19.65 -13.16 -0.98
N GLU A 53 -19.66 -14.36 -0.41
CA GLU A 53 -20.44 -14.66 0.79
C GLU A 53 -19.98 -13.82 2.00
N LYS A 54 -18.67 -13.72 2.22
CA LYS A 54 -18.09 -12.94 3.34
C LYS A 54 -18.19 -11.42 3.16
N ALA A 55 -18.57 -10.94 1.98
CA ALA A 55 -18.91 -9.55 1.73
C ALA A 55 -20.31 -9.17 2.23
N PHE A 56 -21.19 -10.15 2.50
CA PHE A 56 -22.58 -9.95 2.91
C PHE A 56 -23.28 -8.90 2.03
N LEU A 57 -23.25 -9.15 0.72
CA LEU A 57 -23.87 -8.28 -0.28
C LEU A 57 -25.39 -8.23 -0.07
N LYS A 58 -25.95 -7.03 -0.11
CA LYS A 58 -27.39 -6.82 -0.20
C LYS A 58 -27.81 -6.78 -1.67
N PRO A 59 -29.05 -7.18 -2.01
CA PRO A 59 -29.56 -7.10 -3.38
C PRO A 59 -29.59 -5.68 -3.97
N THR A 60 -29.53 -4.65 -3.11
CA THR A 60 -29.49 -3.24 -3.49
C THR A 60 -28.08 -2.70 -3.71
N ASP A 61 -27.05 -3.43 -3.27
CA ASP A 61 -25.67 -2.94 -3.27
C ASP A 61 -25.14 -2.78 -4.70
N THR A 62 -24.42 -1.66 -4.90
CA THR A 62 -23.51 -1.46 -6.03
C THR A 62 -22.11 -1.85 -5.59
N VAL A 63 -21.49 -2.77 -6.34
CA VAL A 63 -20.16 -3.31 -6.01
C VAL A 63 -19.11 -2.71 -6.94
N LEU A 64 -18.01 -2.22 -6.37
CA LEU A 64 -16.80 -1.89 -7.11
C LEU A 64 -15.87 -3.11 -7.14
N GLU A 65 -15.49 -3.56 -8.32
CA GLU A 65 -14.47 -4.58 -8.52
C GLU A 65 -13.23 -3.97 -9.19
N VAL A 66 -12.08 -4.08 -8.53
CA VAL A 66 -10.80 -3.61 -9.07
C VAL A 66 -10.09 -4.79 -9.72
N GLY A 67 -9.75 -4.69 -10.99
CA GLY A 67 -9.07 -5.75 -11.73
C GLY A 67 -9.93 -7.02 -11.87
N PRO A 68 -11.05 -6.99 -12.60
CA PRO A 68 -11.93 -8.15 -12.81
C PRO A 68 -11.24 -9.34 -13.49
N GLY A 69 -10.13 -9.11 -14.21
CA GLY A 69 -9.42 -10.13 -14.97
C GLY A 69 -10.36 -10.82 -15.97
N THR A 70 -10.47 -12.14 -15.90
CA THR A 70 -11.37 -12.92 -16.78
C THR A 70 -12.83 -12.93 -16.31
N GLY A 71 -13.17 -12.25 -15.21
CA GLY A 71 -14.53 -12.14 -14.70
C GLY A 71 -15.02 -13.33 -13.86
N ASN A 72 -14.11 -14.15 -13.31
CA ASN A 72 -14.49 -15.27 -12.44
C ASN A 72 -15.21 -14.80 -11.16
N LEU A 73 -14.74 -13.69 -10.58
CA LEU A 73 -15.34 -13.09 -9.40
C LEU A 73 -16.53 -12.19 -9.78
N THR A 74 -16.41 -11.42 -10.85
CA THR A 74 -17.47 -10.58 -11.43
C THR A 74 -18.80 -11.30 -11.58
N VAL A 75 -18.83 -12.51 -12.17
CA VAL A 75 -20.09 -13.24 -12.38
C VAL A 75 -20.78 -13.59 -11.05
N ARG A 76 -20.01 -13.93 -10.01
CA ARG A 76 -20.55 -14.24 -8.67
C ARG A 76 -21.06 -13.00 -7.95
N ILE A 77 -20.44 -11.86 -8.20
CA ILE A 77 -20.92 -10.56 -7.71
C ILE A 77 -22.26 -10.22 -8.37
N LEU A 78 -22.35 -10.34 -9.70
CA LEU A 78 -23.53 -9.97 -10.49
C LEU A 78 -24.78 -10.81 -10.18
N GLU A 79 -24.59 -12.04 -9.69
CA GLU A 79 -25.66 -12.91 -9.20
C GLU A 79 -26.34 -12.35 -7.93
N ARG A 80 -25.62 -11.58 -7.11
CA ARG A 80 -26.11 -11.12 -5.79
C ARG A 80 -26.31 -9.61 -5.67
N ALA A 81 -25.59 -8.82 -6.46
CA ALA A 81 -25.62 -7.37 -6.43
C ALA A 81 -26.63 -6.77 -7.43
N LYS A 82 -27.01 -5.51 -7.18
CA LYS A 82 -27.80 -4.71 -8.13
C LYS A 82 -26.96 -4.36 -9.36
N LYS A 83 -25.72 -3.97 -9.13
CA LYS A 83 -24.78 -3.47 -10.14
C LYS A 83 -23.35 -3.81 -9.75
N CYS A 84 -22.50 -4.12 -10.73
CA CYS A 84 -21.06 -4.29 -10.56
C CYS A 84 -20.34 -3.32 -11.48
N ILE A 85 -19.48 -2.49 -10.91
CA ILE A 85 -18.64 -1.52 -11.62
C ILE A 85 -17.21 -2.06 -11.54
N CYS A 86 -16.67 -2.48 -12.67
CA CYS A 86 -15.31 -2.98 -12.77
C CYS A 86 -14.38 -1.85 -13.23
N VAL A 87 -13.26 -1.64 -12.54
CA VAL A 87 -12.17 -0.77 -13.02
C VAL A 87 -11.02 -1.66 -13.47
N GLU A 88 -10.66 -1.55 -14.74
CA GLU A 88 -9.62 -2.40 -15.36
C GLU A 88 -8.62 -1.54 -16.15
N LEU A 89 -7.34 -1.83 -15.95
CA LEU A 89 -6.25 -1.15 -16.63
C LEU A 89 -6.00 -1.75 -18.02
N ASP A 90 -6.12 -3.07 -18.16
CA ASP A 90 -5.88 -3.78 -19.42
C ASP A 90 -7.17 -3.82 -20.28
N PRO A 91 -7.24 -3.08 -21.41
CA PRO A 91 -8.43 -3.06 -22.25
C PRO A 91 -8.83 -4.43 -22.79
N ARG A 92 -7.86 -5.36 -22.88
CA ARG A 92 -8.14 -6.72 -23.34
C ARG A 92 -8.89 -7.52 -22.28
N MET A 93 -8.53 -7.36 -20.99
CA MET A 93 -9.27 -7.99 -19.88
C MET A 93 -10.68 -7.40 -19.75
N ALA A 94 -10.83 -6.08 -19.93
CA ALA A 94 -12.12 -5.42 -19.96
C ALA A 94 -13.07 -5.99 -21.05
N ALA A 95 -12.52 -6.28 -22.24
CA ALA A 95 -13.27 -6.93 -23.31
C ALA A 95 -13.67 -8.38 -22.94
N GLU A 96 -12.78 -9.13 -22.30
CA GLU A 96 -13.05 -10.51 -21.86
C GLU A 96 -14.17 -10.58 -20.82
N VAL A 97 -14.15 -9.73 -19.78
CA VAL A 97 -15.23 -9.71 -18.77
C VAL A 97 -16.56 -9.28 -19.38
N THR A 98 -16.55 -8.32 -20.32
CA THR A 98 -17.77 -7.88 -21.02
C THR A 98 -18.34 -9.01 -21.87
N LYS A 99 -17.49 -9.70 -22.64
CA LYS A 99 -17.88 -10.86 -23.47
C LYS A 99 -18.46 -11.99 -22.62
N ARG A 100 -17.94 -12.20 -21.41
CA ARG A 100 -18.37 -13.27 -20.50
C ARG A 100 -19.83 -13.16 -20.07
N VAL A 101 -20.35 -11.95 -19.98
CA VAL A 101 -21.76 -11.67 -19.63
C VAL A 101 -22.63 -11.32 -20.83
N GLN A 102 -22.05 -11.22 -22.03
CA GLN A 102 -22.75 -10.83 -23.24
C GLN A 102 -23.94 -11.76 -23.54
N GLY A 103 -25.10 -11.17 -23.81
CA GLY A 103 -26.34 -11.89 -24.08
C GLY A 103 -27.05 -12.45 -22.85
N LYS A 104 -26.50 -12.22 -21.64
CA LYS A 104 -27.10 -12.67 -20.38
C LYS A 104 -27.74 -11.51 -19.61
N PRO A 105 -28.70 -11.77 -18.70
CA PRO A 105 -29.34 -10.72 -17.90
C PRO A 105 -28.34 -9.85 -17.11
N GLU A 106 -27.23 -10.45 -16.66
CA GLU A 106 -26.18 -9.79 -15.89
C GLU A 106 -25.46 -8.69 -16.68
N GLN A 107 -25.49 -8.73 -18.01
CA GLN A 107 -24.87 -7.70 -18.86
C GLN A 107 -25.38 -6.30 -18.52
N ARG A 108 -26.67 -6.17 -18.17
CA ARG A 108 -27.30 -4.87 -17.83
C ARG A 108 -26.84 -4.33 -16.48
N LYS A 109 -26.26 -5.17 -15.64
CA LYS A 109 -25.77 -4.84 -14.30
C LYS A 109 -24.26 -4.57 -14.29
N LEU A 110 -23.54 -4.91 -15.36
CA LEU A 110 -22.10 -4.72 -15.46
C LEU A 110 -21.78 -3.37 -16.11
N GLU A 111 -20.92 -2.59 -15.47
CA GLU A 111 -20.26 -1.43 -16.03
C GLU A 111 -18.76 -1.64 -15.96
N VAL A 112 -18.02 -1.32 -17.03
CA VAL A 112 -16.56 -1.48 -17.08
C VAL A 112 -15.94 -0.12 -17.40
N LEU A 113 -15.13 0.38 -16.46
CA LEU A 113 -14.35 1.59 -16.58
C LEU A 113 -12.91 1.23 -16.91
N LEU A 114 -12.40 1.77 -18.01
CA LEU A 114 -11.00 1.63 -18.38
C LEU A 114 -10.17 2.71 -17.69
N GLY A 115 -9.18 2.29 -16.90
CA GLY A 115 -8.28 3.24 -16.25
C GLY A 115 -7.49 2.67 -15.09
N ASP A 116 -6.55 3.49 -14.62
CA ASP A 116 -5.82 3.26 -13.38
C ASP A 116 -6.74 3.62 -12.20
N VAL A 117 -7.17 2.60 -11.45
CA VAL A 117 -8.04 2.77 -10.28
C VAL A 117 -7.51 3.77 -9.26
N ILE A 118 -6.19 3.99 -9.16
CA ILE A 118 -5.61 4.96 -8.23
C ILE A 118 -5.87 6.40 -8.70
N LYS A 119 -5.95 6.63 -10.01
CA LYS A 119 -6.15 7.96 -10.62
C LYS A 119 -7.59 8.24 -11.02
N THR A 120 -8.36 7.21 -11.35
CA THR A 120 -9.75 7.32 -11.81
C THR A 120 -10.66 7.82 -10.69
N GLU A 121 -11.54 8.76 -11.00
CA GLU A 121 -12.65 9.13 -10.12
C GLU A 121 -13.64 7.97 -10.02
N LEU A 122 -13.84 7.46 -8.81
CA LEU A 122 -14.69 6.29 -8.60
C LEU A 122 -16.15 6.75 -8.47
N PRO A 123 -17.10 6.11 -9.18
CA PRO A 123 -18.53 6.38 -8.98
C PRO A 123 -18.95 5.96 -7.57
N ALA A 124 -20.17 6.29 -7.16
CA ALA A 124 -20.69 5.82 -5.88
C ALA A 124 -20.87 4.28 -5.86
N PHE A 125 -20.41 3.63 -4.80
CA PHE A 125 -20.57 2.20 -4.56
C PHE A 125 -20.69 1.91 -3.06
N ASP A 126 -21.30 0.77 -2.73
CA ASP A 126 -21.56 0.36 -1.34
C ASP A 126 -20.49 -0.58 -0.80
N VAL A 127 -19.95 -1.45 -1.65
CA VAL A 127 -18.99 -2.49 -1.28
C VAL A 127 -17.89 -2.57 -2.33
N CYS A 128 -16.64 -2.74 -1.90
CA CYS A 128 -15.54 -3.07 -2.81
C CYS A 128 -15.15 -4.54 -2.65
N ILE A 129 -15.03 -5.28 -3.74
CA ILE A 129 -14.54 -6.67 -3.73
C ILE A 129 -13.46 -6.79 -4.80
N SER A 130 -12.27 -7.27 -4.45
CA SER A 130 -11.20 -7.39 -5.44
C SER A 130 -10.19 -8.50 -5.13
N ASN A 131 -9.75 -9.17 -6.20
CA ASN A 131 -8.47 -9.84 -6.25
C ASN A 131 -7.40 -8.82 -6.68
N THR A 132 -6.95 -8.03 -5.71
CA THR A 132 -6.15 -6.84 -5.96
C THR A 132 -4.77 -7.18 -6.55
N PRO A 133 -4.33 -6.51 -7.63
CA PRO A 133 -2.93 -6.56 -8.04
C PRO A 133 -2.04 -6.08 -6.90
N TYR A 134 -1.02 -6.86 -6.54
CA TYR A 134 -0.28 -6.62 -5.30
C TYR A 134 0.46 -5.27 -5.27
N GLN A 135 0.91 -4.80 -6.43
CA GLN A 135 1.62 -3.53 -6.62
C GLN A 135 0.82 -2.30 -6.19
N ILE A 136 -0.51 -2.39 -6.13
CA ILE A 136 -1.39 -1.27 -5.78
C ILE A 136 -2.11 -1.46 -4.44
N SER A 137 -1.70 -2.45 -3.64
CA SER A 137 -2.42 -2.83 -2.41
C SER A 137 -2.50 -1.66 -1.42
N SER A 138 -1.36 -1.08 -1.07
CA SER A 138 -1.27 0.07 -0.15
C SER A 138 -2.02 1.31 -0.65
N PRO A 139 -1.76 1.83 -1.88
CA PRO A 139 -2.47 3.01 -2.35
C PRO A 139 -3.97 2.76 -2.56
N LEU A 140 -4.40 1.54 -2.88
CA LEU A 140 -5.82 1.23 -2.97
C LEU A 140 -6.50 1.29 -1.59
N VAL A 141 -5.91 0.69 -0.56
CA VAL A 141 -6.47 0.73 0.80
C VAL A 141 -6.66 2.17 1.25
N PHE A 142 -5.64 3.01 1.11
CA PHE A 142 -5.72 4.42 1.50
C PHE A 142 -6.68 5.23 0.62
N LYS A 143 -6.75 4.96 -0.68
CA LYS A 143 -7.76 5.58 -1.57
C LYS A 143 -9.17 5.24 -1.10
N LEU A 144 -9.47 3.99 -0.77
CA LEU A 144 -10.80 3.58 -0.31
C LEU A 144 -11.18 4.20 1.03
N LEU A 145 -10.22 4.36 1.95
CA LEU A 145 -10.45 4.97 3.27
C LEU A 145 -10.60 6.50 3.23
N SER A 146 -9.93 7.15 2.26
CA SER A 146 -9.97 8.62 2.06
C SER A 146 -11.17 9.11 1.25
N LEU A 147 -12.00 8.20 0.69
CA LEU A 147 -13.23 8.60 0.02
C LEU A 147 -14.15 9.40 0.98
N PRO A 148 -14.80 10.47 0.49
CA PRO A 148 -15.78 11.22 1.29
C PRO A 148 -16.91 10.33 1.81
N ASN A 149 -17.36 9.40 0.95
CA ASN A 149 -18.32 8.35 1.26
C ASN A 149 -17.62 7.00 1.07
N PRO A 150 -16.90 6.49 2.08
CA PRO A 150 -16.20 5.22 1.95
C PRO A 150 -17.21 4.06 1.88
N PRO A 151 -16.83 2.92 1.31
CA PRO A 151 -17.70 1.75 1.24
C PRO A 151 -18.07 1.25 2.64
N ARG A 152 -19.25 0.64 2.76
CA ARG A 152 -19.67 -0.07 3.98
C ARG A 152 -18.65 -1.13 4.40
N CYS A 153 -18.11 -1.86 3.42
CA CYS A 153 -16.99 -2.76 3.62
C CYS A 153 -16.24 -3.01 2.32
N SER A 154 -14.96 -3.38 2.45
CA SER A 154 -14.13 -3.86 1.36
C SER A 154 -13.64 -5.27 1.66
N VAL A 155 -13.86 -6.22 0.76
CA VAL A 155 -13.32 -7.59 0.86
C VAL A 155 -12.23 -7.74 -0.20
N LEU A 156 -10.99 -7.60 0.25
CA LEU A 156 -9.83 -7.49 -0.62
C LEU A 156 -8.90 -8.67 -0.40
N MET A 157 -8.36 -9.19 -1.49
CA MET A 157 -7.32 -10.20 -1.43
C MET A 157 -5.94 -9.58 -1.65
N PHE A 158 -5.02 -9.90 -0.75
CA PHE A 158 -3.64 -9.42 -0.77
C PHE A 158 -2.66 -10.58 -0.67
N GLN A 159 -1.37 -10.29 -0.83
CA GLN A 159 -0.31 -11.18 -0.37
C GLN A 159 -0.47 -11.44 1.13
N ARG A 160 -0.08 -12.65 1.55
CA ARG A 160 -0.20 -13.09 2.94
C ARG A 160 0.47 -12.11 3.90
N GLU A 161 1.70 -11.73 3.61
CA GLU A 161 2.48 -10.85 4.47
C GLU A 161 1.85 -9.46 4.60
N PHE A 162 1.44 -8.85 3.48
CA PHE A 162 0.71 -7.58 3.48
C PHE A 162 -0.58 -7.64 4.32
N ALA A 163 -1.37 -8.71 4.18
CA ALA A 163 -2.57 -8.93 4.98
C ALA A 163 -2.27 -9.08 6.48
N LEU A 164 -1.15 -9.73 6.82
CA LEU A 164 -0.69 -9.84 8.21
C LEU A 164 -0.21 -8.49 8.75
N ARG A 165 0.51 -7.69 7.96
CA ARG A 165 0.89 -6.31 8.32
C ARG A 165 -0.35 -5.46 8.60
N LEU A 166 -1.39 -5.53 7.75
CA LEU A 166 -2.64 -4.80 7.97
C LEU A 166 -3.34 -5.16 9.30
N THR A 167 -3.21 -6.40 9.76
CA THR A 167 -3.89 -6.91 10.96
C THR A 167 -2.97 -7.06 12.18
N ALA A 168 -1.69 -6.69 12.03
CA ALA A 168 -0.70 -6.73 13.10
C ALA A 168 -1.06 -5.75 14.21
N ARG A 169 -0.82 -6.17 15.46
CA ARG A 169 -1.10 -5.39 16.66
C ARG A 169 0.19 -4.81 17.25
N PRO A 170 0.09 -3.78 18.12
CA PRO A 170 1.26 -3.29 18.85
C PRO A 170 2.02 -4.44 19.54
N GLY A 171 3.33 -4.49 19.31
CA GLY A 171 4.22 -5.54 19.79
C GLY A 171 4.49 -6.67 18.78
N ASP A 172 3.66 -6.84 17.75
CA ASP A 172 3.90 -7.84 16.71
C ASP A 172 5.09 -7.46 15.82
N ALA A 173 5.84 -8.46 15.35
CA ALA A 173 6.98 -8.24 14.47
C ALA A 173 6.61 -7.49 13.17
N LEU A 174 5.43 -7.78 12.62
CA LEU A 174 4.90 -7.18 11.39
C LEU A 174 4.18 -5.85 11.62
N TYR A 175 4.11 -5.35 12.86
CA TYR A 175 3.50 -4.07 13.15
C TYR A 175 4.33 -2.94 12.53
N CYS A 176 3.64 -2.07 11.77
CA CYS A 176 4.25 -0.99 11.00
C CYS A 176 3.26 0.16 10.79
N ARG A 177 3.73 1.24 10.14
CA ARG A 177 2.91 2.40 9.78
C ARG A 177 1.59 2.03 9.10
N LEU A 178 1.61 1.07 8.18
CA LEU A 178 0.41 0.58 7.50
C LEU A 178 -0.61 0.01 8.48
N SER A 179 -0.16 -0.75 9.48
CA SER A 179 -1.00 -1.35 10.51
C SER A 179 -1.77 -0.27 11.27
N VAL A 180 -1.04 0.70 11.82
CA VAL A 180 -1.61 1.78 12.64
C VAL A 180 -2.54 2.64 11.81
N ASN A 181 -2.08 3.09 10.63
CA ASN A 181 -2.83 4.01 9.81
C ASN A 181 -4.14 3.37 9.32
N ALA A 182 -4.10 2.13 8.83
CA ALA A 182 -5.30 1.47 8.36
C ALA A 182 -6.28 1.12 9.50
N GLN A 183 -5.79 0.67 10.67
CA GLN A 183 -6.64 0.33 11.82
C GLN A 183 -7.25 1.57 12.50
N PHE A 184 -6.54 2.70 12.42
CA PHE A 184 -7.05 3.99 12.91
C PHE A 184 -8.33 4.41 12.19
N TRP A 185 -8.39 4.22 10.86
CA TRP A 185 -9.53 4.60 10.04
C TRP A 185 -10.56 3.49 9.82
N ALA A 186 -10.23 2.22 10.10
CA ALA A 186 -11.09 1.09 9.81
C ALA A 186 -10.91 -0.09 10.76
N LYS A 187 -11.97 -0.87 10.95
CA LYS A 187 -11.87 -2.20 11.53
C LYS A 187 -11.41 -3.18 10.46
N ILE A 188 -10.31 -3.88 10.73
CA ILE A 188 -9.70 -4.82 9.77
C ILE A 188 -9.75 -6.23 10.34
N THR A 189 -10.31 -7.16 9.57
CA THR A 189 -10.46 -8.57 9.99
C THR A 189 -9.88 -9.50 8.92
N HIS A 190 -8.98 -10.40 9.32
CA HIS A 190 -8.53 -11.49 8.45
C HIS A 190 -9.66 -12.51 8.28
N ILE A 191 -10.00 -12.84 7.04
CA ILE A 191 -11.16 -13.70 6.72
C ILE A 191 -10.72 -15.13 6.43
N MET A 192 -9.77 -15.29 5.49
CA MET A 192 -9.30 -16.62 5.10
C MET A 192 -7.96 -16.58 4.37
N LYS A 193 -7.26 -17.71 4.41
CA LYS A 193 -6.02 -17.97 3.68
C LYS A 193 -6.34 -18.53 2.30
N VAL A 194 -5.62 -18.10 1.27
CA VAL A 194 -5.78 -18.61 -0.11
C VAL A 194 -4.44 -19.08 -0.63
N GLY A 195 -4.38 -20.37 -0.98
CA GLY A 195 -3.17 -21.01 -1.50
C GLY A 195 -2.80 -20.55 -2.90
N LYS A 196 -1.50 -20.45 -3.20
CA LYS A 196 -1.01 -20.05 -4.54
C LYS A 196 -1.51 -20.94 -5.69
N ASN A 197 -1.83 -22.20 -5.40
CA ASN A 197 -2.38 -23.15 -6.37
C ASN A 197 -3.80 -22.81 -6.85
N ASN A 198 -4.48 -21.85 -6.20
CA ASN A 198 -5.79 -21.35 -6.61
C ASN A 198 -5.73 -20.32 -7.73
N PHE A 199 -4.53 -19.99 -8.23
CA PHE A 199 -4.32 -18.99 -9.26
C PHE A 199 -3.77 -19.59 -10.56
N ARG A 200 -3.87 -18.81 -11.65
CA ARG A 200 -3.25 -19.09 -12.94
C ARG A 200 -2.75 -17.79 -13.59
N PRO A 201 -1.43 -17.65 -13.86
CA PRO A 201 -0.35 -18.48 -13.33
C PRO A 201 -0.27 -18.40 -11.79
N PRO A 202 0.26 -19.41 -11.08
CA PRO A 202 0.46 -19.33 -9.63
C PRO A 202 1.41 -18.19 -9.24
N PRO A 203 1.10 -17.38 -8.22
CA PRO A 203 2.06 -16.46 -7.64
C PRO A 203 3.14 -17.21 -6.85
N GLN A 204 4.23 -16.52 -6.52
CA GLN A 204 5.31 -17.10 -5.71
C GLN A 204 4.92 -17.22 -4.23
N VAL A 205 4.10 -16.29 -3.77
CA VAL A 205 3.69 -16.17 -2.37
C VAL A 205 2.22 -16.56 -2.18
N GLU A 206 1.89 -16.88 -0.94
CA GLU A 206 0.52 -17.14 -0.51
C GLU A 206 -0.32 -15.86 -0.44
N SER A 207 -1.64 -16.01 -0.48
CA SER A 207 -2.58 -14.89 -0.40
C SER A 207 -3.45 -14.96 0.87
N SER A 208 -4.13 -13.86 1.17
CA SER A 208 -5.16 -13.78 2.21
C SER A 208 -6.23 -12.79 1.86
N VAL A 209 -7.45 -13.12 2.25
CA VAL A 209 -8.62 -12.25 2.12
C VAL A 209 -8.81 -11.52 3.44
N VAL A 210 -8.95 -10.22 3.35
CA VAL A 210 -9.16 -9.30 4.47
C VAL A 210 -10.45 -8.53 4.23
N ARG A 211 -11.20 -8.30 5.31
CA ARG A 211 -12.34 -7.40 5.32
C ARG A 211 -11.95 -6.11 6.04
N ILE A 212 -12.17 -4.98 5.36
CA ILE A 212 -11.92 -3.64 5.88
C ILE A 212 -13.27 -2.94 6.00
N GLU A 213 -13.60 -2.47 7.20
CA GLU A 213 -14.84 -1.76 7.51
C GLU A 213 -14.49 -0.37 8.01
N PRO A 214 -14.60 0.67 7.16
CA PRO A 214 -14.31 2.05 7.55
C PRO A 214 -15.12 2.47 8.78
N LYS A 215 -14.47 3.13 9.74
CA LYS A 215 -15.15 3.72 10.90
C LYS A 215 -15.99 4.92 10.40
N MET A 216 -17.23 5.03 10.86
CA MET A 216 -18.20 6.01 10.38
C MET A 216 -18.87 6.76 11.55
N GLY A 217 -19.40 7.95 11.29
CA GLY A 217 -20.10 8.75 12.29
C GLY A 217 -19.19 9.11 13.47
N LYS A 218 -19.62 8.78 14.69
CA LYS A 218 -18.86 9.08 15.93
C LYS A 218 -17.54 8.33 16.04
N ASP A 219 -17.43 7.17 15.39
CA ASP A 219 -16.24 6.33 15.47
C ASP A 219 -15.16 6.78 14.48
N ARG A 220 -15.50 7.64 13.50
CA ARG A 220 -14.53 8.16 12.54
C ARG A 220 -13.66 9.21 13.22
N PRO A 221 -12.33 9.03 13.26
CA PRO A 221 -11.45 10.02 13.88
C PRO A 221 -11.57 11.40 13.22
N ASN A 222 -11.67 12.44 14.04
CA ASN A 222 -11.65 13.83 13.57
C ASN A 222 -10.21 14.38 13.62
N VAL A 223 -9.34 13.81 12.79
CA VAL A 223 -7.92 14.16 12.69
C VAL A 223 -7.57 14.35 11.22
N SER A 224 -6.73 15.33 10.90
CA SER A 224 -6.24 15.50 9.53
C SER A 224 -5.45 14.25 9.10
N TRP A 225 -5.75 13.75 7.90
CA TRP A 225 -5.07 12.59 7.34
C TRP A 225 -3.56 12.82 7.20
N ASP A 226 -3.19 14.00 6.70
CA ASP A 226 -1.79 14.35 6.42
C ASP A 226 -0.99 14.56 7.71
N GLU A 227 -1.60 15.16 8.74
CA GLU A 227 -1.01 15.28 10.08
C GLU A 227 -0.74 13.90 10.69
N TRP A 228 -1.75 13.03 10.65
CA TRP A 228 -1.64 11.69 11.21
C TRP A 228 -0.58 10.85 10.51
N ASP A 229 -0.60 10.80 9.17
CA ASP A 229 0.39 10.06 8.41
C ASP A 229 1.80 10.67 8.54
N GLY A 230 1.90 12.00 8.59
CA GLY A 230 3.15 12.74 8.81
C GLY A 230 3.81 12.39 10.15
N LEU A 231 3.04 12.38 11.23
CA LEU A 231 3.51 11.92 12.54
C LEU A 231 3.97 10.46 12.49
N LEU A 232 3.12 9.56 12.00
CA LEU A 232 3.44 8.13 11.95
C LEU A 232 4.67 7.84 11.09
N ARG A 233 4.91 8.62 10.02
CA ARG A 233 6.13 8.51 9.22
C ARG A 233 7.36 8.71 10.08
N VAL A 234 7.40 9.76 10.93
CA VAL A 234 8.51 10.01 11.85
C VAL A 234 8.67 8.85 12.84
N CYS A 235 7.56 8.40 13.46
CA CYS A 235 7.58 7.31 14.44
C CYS A 235 8.19 6.01 13.88
N PHE A 236 7.84 5.65 12.64
CA PHE A 236 8.12 4.34 12.06
C PHE A 236 9.35 4.28 11.17
N VAL A 237 10.10 5.39 10.95
CA VAL A 237 11.40 5.34 10.24
C VAL A 237 12.34 4.33 10.89
N ARG A 238 12.42 4.37 12.23
CA ARG A 238 13.24 3.46 13.04
C ARG A 238 12.38 2.85 14.14
N LYS A 239 11.42 1.99 13.76
CA LYS A 239 10.39 1.44 14.67
C LYS A 239 10.93 0.76 15.95
N ASN A 240 12.18 0.28 15.91
CA ASN A 240 12.86 -0.42 17.01
C ASN A 240 13.68 0.52 17.91
N LYS A 241 13.82 1.81 17.58
CA LYS A 241 14.46 2.81 18.44
C LYS A 241 13.40 3.55 19.27
N THR A 242 13.85 4.23 20.31
CA THR A 242 12.98 5.05 21.18
C THR A 242 12.36 6.20 20.40
N LEU A 243 11.18 6.68 20.80
CA LEU A 243 10.57 7.86 20.19
C LEU A 243 11.50 9.08 20.37
N ARG A 244 12.21 9.19 21.50
CA ARG A 244 13.24 10.21 21.69
C ARG A 244 14.28 10.21 20.56
N ALA A 245 14.83 9.04 20.22
CA ALA A 245 15.81 8.92 19.13
C ALA A 245 15.21 9.19 17.75
N SER A 246 13.94 8.85 17.52
CA SER A 246 13.27 9.07 16.24
C SER A 246 13.04 10.57 15.94
N TRP A 247 12.83 11.42 16.95
CA TRP A 247 12.61 12.86 16.74
C TRP A 247 13.89 13.68 16.95
N LEU A 248 14.64 13.42 18.01
CA LEU A 248 15.83 14.22 18.35
C LEU A 248 17.10 13.72 17.67
N GLY A 249 17.15 12.45 17.29
CA GLY A 249 18.31 11.80 16.69
C GLY A 249 18.34 11.84 15.15
N THR A 250 17.34 12.44 14.49
CA THR A 250 17.29 12.56 13.02
C THR A 250 17.28 14.03 12.61
N LYS A 251 18.37 14.49 11.97
CA LYS A 251 18.56 15.91 11.61
C LYS A 251 17.48 16.39 10.63
N GLU A 252 17.03 15.52 9.75
CA GLU A 252 16.02 15.78 8.73
C GLU A 252 14.64 16.00 9.37
N VAL A 253 14.31 15.23 10.42
CA VAL A 253 13.06 15.41 11.18
C VAL A 253 13.07 16.75 11.88
N LEU A 254 14.15 17.11 12.57
CA LEU A 254 14.28 18.41 13.23
C LEU A 254 14.16 19.57 12.23
N ALA A 255 14.79 19.46 11.06
CA ALA A 255 14.71 20.49 10.02
C ALA A 255 13.29 20.64 9.44
N MET A 256 12.57 19.52 9.27
CA MET A 256 11.18 19.52 8.84
C MET A 256 10.28 20.18 9.88
N VAL A 257 10.38 19.79 11.15
CA VAL A 257 9.57 20.35 12.24
C VAL A 257 9.87 21.83 12.44
N GLU A 258 11.13 22.24 12.37
CA GLU A 258 11.51 23.66 12.45
C GLU A 258 10.87 24.48 11.34
N ARG A 259 10.88 23.97 10.10
CA ARG A 259 10.24 24.65 8.97
C ARG A 259 8.72 24.79 9.18
N ASN A 260 8.06 23.72 9.59
CA ASN A 260 6.62 23.72 9.81
C ASN A 260 6.24 24.66 10.98
N TYR A 261 7.03 24.64 12.07
CA TYR A 261 6.84 25.53 13.21
C TYR A 261 6.98 27.01 12.85
N ARG A 262 7.94 27.37 11.98
CA ARG A 262 8.09 28.74 11.46
C ARG A 262 6.85 29.17 10.66
N THR A 263 6.37 28.31 9.77
CA THR A 263 5.14 28.56 9.00
C THR A 263 3.96 28.78 9.94
N TRP A 264 3.79 27.92 10.94
CA TRP A 264 2.72 28.03 11.93
C TRP A 264 2.81 29.35 12.71
N CYS A 265 3.99 29.73 13.19
CA CYS A 265 4.19 31.00 13.90
C CYS A 265 3.86 32.22 13.02
N ALA A 266 4.28 32.20 11.75
CA ALA A 266 3.98 33.27 10.81
C ALA A 266 2.46 33.41 10.55
N MET A 267 1.75 32.28 10.45
CA MET A 267 0.29 32.27 10.27
C MET A 267 -0.47 32.72 11.52
N ASN A 268 0.08 32.48 12.71
CA ASN A 268 -0.56 32.81 13.98
C ASN A 268 -0.04 34.11 14.63
N GLY A 269 0.84 34.85 13.94
CA GLY A 269 1.40 36.11 14.44
C GLY A 269 2.31 35.96 15.67
N VAL A 270 2.88 34.76 15.88
CA VAL A 270 3.79 34.50 17.00
C VAL A 270 5.19 34.99 16.62
N PRO A 271 5.78 35.94 17.37
CA PRO A 271 7.12 36.45 17.07
C PRO A 271 8.17 35.37 17.31
N ILE A 272 9.13 35.24 16.39
CA ILE A 272 10.23 34.28 16.48
C ILE A 272 11.55 35.03 16.52
N ASP A 273 12.45 34.63 17.43
CA ASP A 273 13.84 35.10 17.43
C ASP A 273 14.68 34.28 16.44
N GLU A 274 14.98 34.88 15.28
CA GLU A 274 15.78 34.26 14.22
C GLU A 274 17.30 34.37 14.45
N SER A 275 17.75 34.95 15.57
CA SER A 275 19.17 35.07 15.84
C SER A 275 19.87 33.72 15.97
N ILE A 276 21.16 33.73 15.64
CA ILE A 276 22.05 32.58 15.79
C ILE A 276 22.46 32.50 17.26
N VAL A 277 22.57 31.28 17.79
CA VAL A 277 22.99 31.06 19.17
C VAL A 277 24.45 31.52 19.33
N GLU A 278 24.69 32.56 20.12
CA GLU A 278 26.05 33.01 20.46
C GLU A 278 26.69 32.01 21.44
N GLY A 279 27.89 31.49 21.09
CA GLY A 279 28.62 30.54 21.94
C GLY A 279 28.41 29.05 21.62
N GLY A 280 27.58 28.71 20.62
CA GLY A 280 27.44 27.34 20.12
C GLY A 280 28.66 26.88 19.30
N GLY A 281 29.79 26.68 19.97
CA GLY A 281 30.99 26.04 19.41
C GLY A 281 30.65 24.71 18.75
N ALA A 282 31.41 24.37 17.71
CA ALA A 282 31.19 23.23 16.82
C ALA A 282 31.43 21.84 17.46
N ASP A 283 31.36 21.73 18.80
CA ASP A 283 31.92 20.62 19.58
C ASP A 283 30.89 19.95 20.53
N ASP A 284 29.59 20.12 20.29
CA ASP A 284 28.53 19.36 20.99
C ASP A 284 27.75 18.47 20.01
N ASP A 285 28.48 17.82 19.10
CA ASP A 285 28.02 16.66 18.31
C ASP A 285 28.33 15.33 19.06
N GLY A 286 28.47 15.40 20.39
CA GLY A 286 28.92 14.31 21.26
C GLY A 286 27.85 13.61 22.10
N MET A 287 26.57 13.76 21.75
CA MET A 287 25.54 12.80 22.19
C MET A 287 25.11 11.95 21.00
N ASP A 288 26.06 11.16 20.49
CA ASP A 288 25.72 9.80 20.09
C ASP A 288 25.12 9.14 21.34
N MET A 289 23.79 9.17 21.42
CA MET A 289 23.08 8.27 22.32
C MET A 289 23.28 6.87 21.74
N ASP A 290 24.42 6.29 22.12
CA ASP A 290 24.74 4.89 22.06
C ASP A 290 23.74 4.15 22.96
N ASP A 291 22.51 4.00 22.45
CA ASP A 291 21.62 2.95 22.93
C ASP A 291 22.24 1.63 22.48
N GLY A 292 23.17 1.15 23.31
CA GLY A 292 23.84 -0.13 23.22
C GLY A 292 22.81 -1.23 22.96
N ALA A 293 22.83 -1.70 21.72
CA ALA A 293 22.31 -2.98 21.32
C ALA A 293 23.24 -3.43 20.19
N GLU A 294 24.33 -4.10 20.60
CA GLU A 294 24.97 -5.10 19.77
C GLU A 294 23.91 -6.10 19.30
N ASP A 295 24.11 -6.59 18.08
CA ASP A 295 23.32 -7.60 17.37
C ASP A 295 21.96 -7.17 16.79
N ALA A 296 21.98 -6.96 15.46
CA ALA A 296 20.99 -7.55 14.57
C ALA A 296 21.50 -7.53 13.12
N GLU A 297 22.17 -8.60 12.71
CA GLU A 297 22.10 -9.12 11.33
C GLU A 297 20.68 -9.61 11.01
N ASP A 298 19.64 -8.80 11.27
CA ASP A 298 18.23 -9.12 11.00
C ASP A 298 17.50 -7.90 10.43
N ALA A 299 18.13 -7.31 9.41
CA ALA A 299 17.47 -6.42 8.48
C ALA A 299 17.60 -6.99 7.06
N ASP A 300 17.10 -8.20 6.87
CA ASP A 300 16.49 -8.55 5.57
C ASP A 300 15.20 -7.72 5.46
N MET A 301 15.41 -6.43 5.19
CA MET A 301 14.39 -5.52 4.74
C MET A 301 14.08 -5.93 3.30
N ASP A 302 12.86 -6.45 3.07
CA ASP A 302 12.33 -6.74 1.73
C ASP A 302 12.69 -5.61 0.75
N VAL A 303 13.61 -5.94 -0.14
CA VAL A 303 14.24 -5.03 -1.11
C VAL A 303 13.27 -4.63 -2.23
N ASP A 304 12.02 -5.12 -2.22
CA ASP A 304 11.09 -4.92 -3.33
C ASP A 304 9.92 -3.94 -3.05
N GLU A 305 9.75 -3.42 -1.82
CA GLU A 305 8.74 -2.36 -1.53
C GLU A 305 9.32 -1.01 -1.04
N LEU A 306 10.59 -0.99 -0.62
CA LEU A 306 11.17 0.19 0.05
C LEU A 306 11.54 1.35 -0.88
N ASP A 307 11.65 1.09 -2.19
CA ASP A 307 11.90 2.14 -3.16
C ASP A 307 10.62 2.89 -3.55
N GLN A 308 9.43 2.47 -3.12
CA GLN A 308 8.19 3.23 -3.29
C GLN A 308 7.79 4.00 -2.02
N ASP A 309 8.08 3.46 -0.83
CA ASP A 309 7.69 4.05 0.46
C ASP A 309 8.74 4.99 1.08
N THR A 310 9.95 5.10 0.50
CA THR A 310 10.86 6.20 0.82
C THR A 310 10.19 7.52 0.37
N PRO A 311 9.94 8.50 1.26
CA PRO A 311 9.17 9.69 0.92
C PRO A 311 9.75 10.44 -0.29
N SER A 312 8.90 11.07 -1.11
CA SER A 312 9.36 12.01 -2.15
C SER A 312 10.31 13.04 -1.55
N PHE A 313 10.04 13.55 -0.35
CA PHE A 313 10.97 14.40 0.40
C PHE A 313 12.39 13.81 0.59
N PHE A 314 12.52 12.54 0.95
CA PHE A 314 13.85 11.90 1.11
C PHE A 314 14.49 11.54 -0.25
N LYS A 315 13.69 11.32 -1.30
CA LYS A 315 14.17 11.08 -2.68
C LYS A 315 14.58 12.37 -3.40
N ASP A 316 13.77 13.42 -3.28
CA ASP A 316 13.95 14.75 -3.87
C ASP A 316 15.15 15.48 -3.24
N LEU A 317 15.45 15.23 -1.95
CA LEU A 317 16.68 15.74 -1.33
C LEU A 317 17.92 14.88 -1.66
N LYS A 318 17.76 13.57 -1.90
CA LYS A 318 18.87 12.72 -2.40
C LYS A 318 19.29 13.14 -3.81
N SER A 319 18.34 13.45 -4.69
CA SER A 319 18.62 13.90 -6.06
C SER A 319 19.22 15.31 -6.11
N ALA A 320 18.79 16.22 -5.22
CA ALA A 320 19.41 17.54 -5.05
C ALA A 320 20.86 17.47 -4.50
N GLY A 321 21.20 16.42 -3.76
CA GLY A 321 22.55 16.17 -3.23
C GLY A 321 23.48 15.36 -4.13
N ALA A 322 22.98 14.75 -5.21
CA ALA A 322 23.76 13.82 -6.04
C ALA A 322 24.79 14.51 -6.96
N ASN A 323 24.64 15.81 -7.22
CA ASN A 323 25.54 16.60 -8.09
C ASN A 323 26.29 17.74 -7.36
N ALA A 324 26.23 17.81 -6.03
CA ALA A 324 27.00 18.78 -5.26
C ALA A 324 28.23 18.11 -4.62
N PRO A 325 29.44 18.68 -4.74
CA PRO A 325 30.61 18.15 -4.05
C PRO A 325 30.33 18.12 -2.54
N LYS A 326 30.70 17.02 -1.86
CA LYS A 326 30.57 16.83 -0.41
C LYS A 326 31.35 17.91 0.36
N THR A 327 30.78 19.09 0.47
CA THR A 327 31.19 20.13 1.40
C THR A 327 30.30 19.97 2.63
N LYS A 328 30.94 19.76 3.79
CA LYS A 328 30.26 19.71 5.10
C LYS A 328 29.58 21.07 5.33
N SER A 329 28.32 21.20 4.90
CA SER A 329 27.49 22.36 5.22
C SER A 329 27.15 22.31 6.71
N LYS A 330 27.99 22.95 7.53
CA LYS A 330 27.73 23.17 8.96
C LYS A 330 26.61 24.22 9.07
N ARG A 331 25.35 23.79 9.16
CA ARG A 331 24.22 24.69 9.46
C ARG A 331 24.42 25.22 10.88
N LYS A 332 24.61 26.54 11.03
CA LYS A 332 24.70 27.19 12.36
C LYS A 332 23.38 26.99 13.10
N LYS A 333 23.42 26.65 14.40
CA LYS A 333 22.24 26.46 15.25
C LYS A 333 21.52 27.81 15.43
N THR A 334 20.25 27.88 15.02
CA THR A 334 19.36 29.02 15.24
C THR A 334 18.68 28.87 16.61
N LYS A 335 18.34 29.98 17.28
CA LYS A 335 17.56 29.90 18.53
C LYS A 335 16.21 29.20 18.34
N VAL A 336 15.62 29.34 17.15
CA VAL A 336 14.40 28.61 16.75
C VAL A 336 14.60 27.10 16.78
N ALA A 337 15.73 26.59 16.26
CA ALA A 337 16.01 25.16 16.26
C ALA A 337 16.19 24.61 17.69
N GLU A 338 16.78 25.40 18.59
CA GLU A 338 16.89 25.02 20.01
C GLU A 338 15.53 25.06 20.70
N LEU A 339 14.71 26.09 20.46
CA LEU A 339 13.34 26.16 20.98
C LEU A 339 12.49 24.98 20.52
N VAL A 340 12.54 24.63 19.24
CA VAL A 340 11.81 23.48 18.68
C VAL A 340 12.30 22.18 19.31
N ARG A 341 13.61 22.01 19.49
CA ARG A 341 14.18 20.84 20.17
C ARG A 341 13.68 20.73 21.60
N GLU A 342 13.64 21.83 22.34
CA GLU A 342 13.14 21.87 23.72
C GLU A 342 11.65 21.54 23.79
N LYS A 343 10.84 22.10 22.89
CA LYS A 343 9.41 21.77 22.76
C LYS A 343 9.19 20.28 22.50
N ILE A 344 9.96 19.69 21.59
CA ILE A 344 9.89 18.25 21.30
C ILE A 344 10.25 17.43 22.54
N ARG A 345 11.33 17.82 23.25
CA ARG A 345 11.73 17.15 24.49
C ARG A 345 10.61 17.19 25.52
N ARG A 346 10.06 18.37 25.81
CA ARG A 346 8.95 18.57 26.75
C ARG A 346 7.73 17.70 26.40
N VAL A 347 7.34 17.66 25.12
CA VAL A 347 6.21 16.83 24.67
C VAL A 347 6.46 15.35 24.94
N LEU A 348 7.66 14.86 24.62
CA LEU A 348 8.00 13.44 24.74
C LEU A 348 8.25 12.99 26.19
N GLU A 349 8.94 13.81 26.98
CA GLU A 349 9.40 13.47 28.34
C GLU A 349 8.36 13.89 29.40
N ASP A 350 7.86 15.13 29.36
CA ASP A 350 7.04 15.69 30.45
C ASP A 350 5.53 15.53 30.23
N VAL A 351 5.06 15.64 28.98
CA VAL A 351 3.61 15.68 28.69
C VAL A 351 3.05 14.29 28.41
N THR A 352 3.74 13.53 27.55
CA THR A 352 3.23 12.24 27.09
C THR A 352 3.89 11.05 27.78
N GLU A 353 5.07 11.23 28.38
CA GLU A 353 5.90 10.17 28.97
C GLU A 353 6.18 9.01 27.99
N LEU A 354 6.26 9.32 26.68
CA LEU A 354 6.48 8.34 25.62
C LEU A 354 7.92 8.32 25.10
N ALA A 355 8.82 9.15 25.64
CA ALA A 355 10.21 9.29 25.17
C ALA A 355 10.93 7.95 24.99
N ASP A 356 10.86 7.07 25.99
CA ASP A 356 11.56 5.77 26.00
C ASP A 356 10.77 4.64 25.35
N LYS A 357 9.50 4.87 24.99
CA LYS A 357 8.72 3.87 24.25
C LYS A 357 9.25 3.73 22.83
N ARG A 358 8.99 2.57 22.24
CA ARG A 358 9.29 2.28 20.82
C ARG A 358 7.98 2.29 20.04
N ALA A 359 7.99 2.84 18.83
CA ALA A 359 6.79 2.92 17.99
C ALA A 359 6.15 1.54 17.77
N GLY A 360 6.96 0.49 17.69
CA GLY A 360 6.50 -0.90 17.56
C GLY A 360 5.58 -1.38 18.68
N LYS A 361 5.59 -0.75 19.87
CA LYS A 361 4.79 -1.12 21.04
C LYS A 361 3.68 -0.10 21.37
N CYS A 362 3.62 1.02 20.65
CA CYS A 362 2.63 2.07 20.87
C CYS A 362 1.33 1.75 20.13
N ASP A 363 0.20 2.01 20.76
CA ASP A 363 -1.13 1.85 20.15
C ASP A 363 -1.62 3.16 19.51
N GLU A 364 -2.82 3.13 18.92
CA GLU A 364 -3.46 4.32 18.31
C GLU A 364 -3.64 5.47 19.31
N ASN A 365 -3.88 5.18 20.60
CA ASN A 365 -4.12 6.20 21.62
C ASN A 365 -2.82 6.90 22.02
N ASP A 366 -1.71 6.16 22.12
CA ASP A 366 -0.39 6.72 22.35
C ASP A 366 -0.04 7.74 21.24
N PHE A 367 -0.27 7.40 19.97
CA PHE A 367 -0.02 8.31 18.85
C PHE A 367 -0.99 9.49 18.81
N LEU A 368 -2.25 9.31 19.19
CA LEU A 368 -3.22 10.41 19.31
C LEU A 368 -2.80 11.42 20.39
N ARG A 369 -2.39 10.94 21.56
CA ARG A 369 -1.88 11.80 22.65
C ARG A 369 -0.65 12.57 22.19
N LEU A 370 0.24 11.89 21.47
CA LEU A 370 1.44 12.50 20.92
C LEU A 370 1.11 13.58 19.89
N LEU A 371 0.21 13.31 18.95
CA LEU A 371 -0.23 14.30 17.96
C LEU A 371 -0.85 15.52 18.63
N PHE A 372 -1.76 15.28 19.59
CA PHE A 372 -2.42 16.35 20.32
C PHE A 372 -1.42 17.23 21.06
N ALA A 373 -0.47 16.64 21.80
CA ALA A 373 0.54 17.38 22.53
C ALA A 373 1.49 18.18 21.62
N PHE A 374 1.84 17.66 20.43
CA PHE A 374 2.60 18.43 19.45
C PHE A 374 1.81 19.63 18.91
N ASN A 375 0.54 19.41 18.56
CA ASN A 375 -0.31 20.47 18.01
C ASN A 375 -0.52 21.62 19.01
N GLU A 376 -0.67 21.31 20.31
CA GLU A 376 -0.75 22.31 21.39
C GLU A 376 0.52 23.17 21.51
N GLU A 377 1.69 22.59 21.21
CA GLU A 377 2.96 23.31 21.19
C GLU A 377 3.23 24.05 19.87
N GLY A 378 2.27 24.02 18.93
CA GLY A 378 2.36 24.64 17.61
C GLY A 378 3.17 23.84 16.59
N ILE A 379 3.44 22.56 16.87
CA ILE A 379 4.18 21.66 15.99
C ILE A 379 3.20 20.84 15.14
N HIS A 380 3.27 21.02 13.83
CA HIS A 380 2.40 20.38 12.84
C HIS A 380 3.22 19.59 11.81
N PHE A 381 2.64 18.51 11.28
CA PHE A 381 3.30 17.55 10.40
C PHE A 381 2.88 17.66 8.92
N SER A 382 1.94 18.57 8.61
CA SER A 382 1.50 18.89 7.24
C SER A 382 1.84 20.31 6.79
#